data_AF-U7QSX3-F1
#
_entry.id   AF-U7QSX3-F1
#
_cell.length_a   1.000
_cell.length_b   1.000
_cell.length_c   1.000
_cell.angle_alpha   90.00
_cell.angle_beta   90.00
_cell.angle_gamma   90.00
#
_symmetry.space_group_name_H-M   'P 1'
#
loop_
_entity.id
_entity.type
_entity.pdbx_description
1 polymer ?
#
loop_
_entity_poly.entity_id
_entity_poly.type
_entity_poly.pdbx_seq_one_letter_code
_entity_poly.pdbx_strand_id
1 'polypeptide(L)' 'MAYERSIHWLYEPGALTPSARFEKGQLYYVVSDHQGTVREILTEDGELIWAGRLLTWGEAECWRVLPAEPDV' A
#
# COMPACT_ATOMS: atom_id res chain seq x y z
N MET A 1 -20.29 14.30 -7.32
CA MET A 1 -18.97 14.91 -7.57
C MET A 1 -18.06 14.99 -6.33
N ALA A 2 -18.22 14.12 -5.32
CA ALA A 2 -17.32 14.02 -4.15
C ALA A 2 -16.62 12.65 -4.03
N TYR A 3 -17.15 11.63 -4.71
CA TYR A 3 -16.62 10.26 -4.74
C TYR A 3 -15.40 10.08 -5.64
N GLU A 4 -15.08 11.07 -6.48
CA GLU A 4 -13.98 10.96 -7.46
C GLU A 4 -12.59 11.16 -6.81
N ARG A 5 -12.57 11.68 -5.58
CA ARG A 5 -11.35 11.88 -4.78
C ARG A 5 -11.35 11.07 -3.48
N SER A 6 -12.32 10.17 -3.28
CA SER A 6 -12.31 9.30 -2.11
C SER A 6 -11.26 8.21 -2.25
N ILE A 7 -10.63 7.91 -1.12
CA ILE A 7 -9.76 6.74 -0.97
C ILE A 7 -10.65 5.59 -0.50
N HIS A 8 -10.67 4.50 -1.26
CA HIS A 8 -11.38 3.28 -0.90
C HIS A 8 -10.36 2.26 -0.40
N TRP A 9 -10.57 1.75 0.81
CA TRP A 9 -9.78 0.67 1.38
C TRP A 9 -10.55 -0.64 1.23
N LEU A 10 -9.88 -1.66 0.70
CA LEU A 10 -10.45 -2.98 0.43
C LEU A 10 -9.93 -3.94 1.52
N TYR A 11 -10.87 -4.60 2.19
CA TYR A 11 -10.58 -5.55 3.27
C TYR A 11 -11.11 -6.93 2.89
N GLU A 12 -10.33 -7.95 3.17
CA GLU A 12 -10.84 -9.31 3.24
C GLU A 12 -11.84 -9.47 4.40
N PRO A 13 -12.81 -10.38 4.28
CA PRO A 13 -13.75 -10.64 5.38
C PRO A 13 -13.03 -11.01 6.68
N GLY A 14 -13.23 -10.19 7.72
CA GLY A 14 -12.63 -10.40 9.05
C GLY A 14 -11.19 -9.89 9.19
N ALA A 15 -10.58 -9.36 8.14
CA ALA A 15 -9.24 -8.77 8.22
C ALA A 15 -9.28 -7.37 8.86
N LEU A 16 -8.27 -7.07 9.70
CA LEU A 16 -8.06 -5.74 10.28
C LEU A 16 -7.16 -4.86 9.42
N THR A 17 -6.33 -5.48 8.58
CA THR A 17 -5.43 -4.79 7.66
C THR A 17 -6.01 -4.84 6.25
N PRO A 18 -6.01 -3.72 5.52
CA PRO A 18 -6.52 -3.71 4.15
C PRO A 18 -5.59 -4.50 3.23
N SER A 19 -6.17 -5.21 2.27
CA SER A 19 -5.42 -5.92 1.22
C SER A 19 -5.11 -4.99 0.04
N ALA A 20 -5.89 -3.91 -0.14
CA ALA A 20 -5.66 -2.94 -1.21
C ALA A 20 -6.25 -1.55 -0.93
N ARG A 21 -5.76 -0.57 -1.68
CA ARG A 21 -6.25 0.82 -1.71
C ARG A 21 -6.58 1.20 -3.14
N PHE A 22 -7.76 1.75 -3.37
CA PHE A 22 -8.16 2.32 -4.65
C PHE A 22 -8.38 3.82 -4.51
N GLU A 23 -7.68 4.60 -5.33
CA GLU A 23 -7.77 6.06 -5.32
C GLU A 23 -7.57 6.61 -6.74
N LYS A 24 -8.44 7.52 -7.18
CA LYS A 24 -8.33 8.24 -8.46
C LYS A 24 -8.16 7.31 -9.68
N GLY A 25 -8.83 6.16 -9.68
CA GLY A 25 -8.74 5.21 -10.79
C GLY A 25 -7.56 4.24 -10.70
N GLN A 26 -6.67 4.40 -9.71
CA GLN A 26 -5.51 3.54 -9.53
C GLN A 26 -5.71 2.57 -8.38
N LEU A 27 -5.41 1.29 -8.64
CA LEU A 27 -5.34 0.24 -7.62
C LEU A 27 -3.91 0.11 -7.10
N TYR A 28 -3.81 -0.06 -5.78
CA TYR A 28 -2.57 -0.36 -5.08
C TYR A 28 -2.77 -1.55 -4.14
N TYR A 29 -1.83 -2.50 -4.19
CA TYR A 29 -1.85 -3.67 -3.30
C TYR A 29 -1.07 -3.39 -2.03
N VAL A 30 -1.56 -3.92 -0.91
CA VAL A 30 -0.95 -3.80 0.41
C VAL A 30 -0.45 -5.17 0.82
N VAL A 31 0.86 -5.27 1.08
CA VAL A 31 1.45 -6.49 1.64
C VAL A 31 1.73 -6.23 3.11
N SER A 32 1.16 -7.08 3.96
CA SER A 32 1.35 -7.03 5.41
C SER A 32 2.02 -8.30 5.93
N ASP A 33 2.75 -8.18 7.03
CA ASP A 33 3.25 -9.35 7.75
C ASP A 33 2.11 -10.06 8.52
N HIS A 34 2.46 -11.17 9.20
CA HIS A 34 1.52 -11.98 9.96
C HIS A 34 0.81 -11.25 11.10
N GLN A 35 1.29 -10.08 11.54
CA GLN A 35 0.65 -9.25 12.56
C GLN A 35 -0.27 -8.18 11.94
N GLY A 36 -0.34 -8.12 10.61
CA GLY A 36 -1.09 -7.11 9.89
C GLY A 36 -0.33 -5.78 9.74
N THR A 37 0.98 -5.74 10.05
CA THR A 37 1.78 -4.53 9.84
C THR A 37 2.07 -4.38 8.35
N VAL A 38 1.72 -3.24 7.77
CA VAL A 38 2.00 -2.97 6.35
C VAL A 38 3.51 -2.91 6.12
N ARG A 39 3.99 -3.75 5.21
CA ARG A 39 5.41 -3.87 4.83
C ARG A 39 5.68 -3.20 3.49
N GLU A 40 4.76 -3.37 2.54
CA GLU A 40 4.93 -2.86 1.18
C GLU A 40 3.58 -2.38 0.63
N ILE A 41 3.66 -1.39 -0.25
CA ILE A 41 2.55 -0.99 -1.12
C ILE A 41 3.06 -1.01 -2.56
N LEU A 42 2.29 -1.65 -3.43
CA LEU A 42 2.64 -1.85 -4.83
C LEU A 42 1.60 -1.25 -5.77
N THR A 43 2.00 -0.90 -6.99
CA THR A 43 1.09 -0.58 -8.10
C THR A 43 0.32 -1.83 -8.54
N GLU A 44 -0.63 -1.64 -9.46
CA GLU A 44 -1.38 -2.75 -10.07
C GLU A 44 -0.47 -3.71 -10.84
N ASP A 45 0.61 -3.20 -11.44
CA ASP A 45 1.63 -3.97 -12.16
C ASP A 45 2.64 -4.66 -11.22
N GLY A 46 2.49 -4.49 -9.90
CA GLY A 46 3.38 -5.07 -8.90
C GLY A 46 4.67 -4.28 -8.66
N GLU A 47 4.72 -3.01 -9.05
CA GLU A 47 5.89 -2.15 -8.78
C GLU A 47 5.83 -1.61 -7.35
N LEU A 48 6.93 -1.71 -6.60
CA LEU A 48 7.03 -1.18 -5.25
C LEU A 48 7.01 0.35 -5.26
N ILE A 49 6.10 0.97 -4.50
CA ILE A 49 6.01 2.45 -4.36
C ILE A 49 6.27 2.93 -2.93
N TRP A 50 6.11 2.05 -1.96
CA TRP A 50 6.38 2.32 -0.57
C TRP A 50 6.79 1.03 0.13
N ALA A 51 7.79 1.12 1.00
CA ALA A 51 8.12 0.03 1.91
C ALA A 51 8.39 0.58 3.30
N GLY A 52 8.16 -0.27 4.30
CA GLY A 52 8.46 0.04 5.68
C GLY A 52 8.70 -1.21 6.52
N ARG A 53 9.42 -1.02 7.61
CA ARG A 53 9.67 -2.06 8.60
C ARG A 53 9.76 -1.47 9.99
N LEU A 54 9.44 -2.30 10.98
CA LEU A 54 9.76 -2.05 12.38
C LEU A 54 11.11 -2.69 12.71
N LEU A 55 11.98 -1.93 13.38
CA LEU A 55 13.19 -2.43 14.01
C LEU A 55 12.86 -3.19 15.30
N THR A 56 13.86 -3.84 15.91
CA THR A 56 13.72 -4.73 17.08
C THR A 56 12.93 -4.10 18.24
N TRP A 57 13.00 -2.77 18.39
CA TRP A 57 12.33 -2.03 19.47
C TRP A 57 11.18 -1.14 18.98
N GLY A 58 10.63 -1.43 17.81
CA GLY A 58 9.42 -0.76 17.29
C GLY A 58 9.67 0.57 16.58
N GLU A 59 10.93 1.00 16.42
CA GLU A 59 11.25 2.14 15.57
C GLU A 59 10.92 1.82 14.10
N ALA A 60 10.18 2.72 13.44
CA ALA A 60 9.77 2.53 12.07
C ALA A 60 10.77 3.16 11.10
N GLU A 61 11.24 2.36 10.14
CA GLU A 61 11.90 2.85 8.94
C GLU A 61 10.94 2.72 7.76
N CYS A 62 10.79 3.79 6.98
CA CYS A 62 10.02 3.74 5.74
C CYS A 62 10.67 4.55 4.65
N TRP A 63 10.45 4.13 3.40
CA TRP A 63 10.92 4.83 2.23
C TRP A 63 9.89 4.76 1.11
N ARG A 64 9.77 5.86 0.38
CA ARG A 64 9.02 5.89 -0.88
C ARG A 64 9.97 5.47 -1.99
N VAL A 65 9.52 4.53 -2.79
CA VAL A 65 10.19 4.18 -4.04
C VAL A 65 9.52 5.03 -5.10
N LEU A 66 10.31 5.84 -5.81
CA LEU A 66 9.78 6.49 -7.00
C LEU A 66 9.52 5.37 -8.01
N PRO A 67 8.29 5.22 -8.53
CA PRO A 67 8.09 4.31 -9.65
C PRO A 67 9.07 4.69 -10.75
N ALA A 68 9.61 3.69 -11.45
CA ALA A 68 10.39 3.97 -12.65
C ALA A 68 9.54 4.87 -13.56
N GLU A 69 10.15 5.86 -14.21
CA GLU A 69 9.41 6.65 -15.20
C GLU A 69 8.77 5.66 -16.19
N PRO A 70 7.46 5.78 -16.48
CA PRO A 70 6.84 4.91 -17.47
C PRO A 70 7.63 5.10 -18.78
N ASP A 71 8.14 3.99 -19.33
CA ASP A 71 8.82 4.01 -20.62
C ASP A 71 7.97 4.78 -21.64
N VAL A 72 8.57 5.82 -22.21
CA VAL A 72 7.94 6.84 -23.09
C VAL A 72 7.43 6.24 -24.39
#